data_AF-A0A6B4K9L9-F1
#
_entry.id   AF-A0A6B4K9L9-F1
#
_cell.length_a   1.000
_cell.length_b   1.000
_cell.length_c   1.000
_cell.angle_alpha   90.00
_cell.angle_beta   90.00
_cell.angle_gamma   90.00
#
_symmetry.space_group_name_H-M   'P 1'
#
loop_
_entity.id
_entity.type
_entity.pdbx_description
1 polymer ?
#
loop_
_entity_poly.entity_id
_entity_poly.type
_entity_poly.pdbx_seq_one_letter_code
_entity_poly.pdbx_strand_id
1 'polypeptide(L)'
;MFISDILNFKKRSVISIVGAGGKTSLMLNLSEELRPYNKVLSTTTTKIYTPNKTSYDFMCIGEEHCYIYDHLKKNGVYVYGKFINNDNKLIGFSKNFLDEKFKYFDYSILEADGSKRKPIKGWRDDEPVICKNTNKTIGVLDITCINKIINDFNVHRVSYFLKITNGKLGEKISIPMISSLVTHPLGLFKGSLGERILFINKVENQHNIFLSYELIKHLLSISNPFIDKIVIGSLKEKNYKLVSF
;
A
#
# COMPACT_ATOMS: atom_id res chain seq x y z
N MET A 1 3.99 -18.12 8.21
CA MET A 1 4.05 -17.95 6.75
C MET A 1 4.27 -16.49 6.46
N PHE A 2 5.26 -16.15 5.63
CA PHE A 2 5.54 -14.75 5.31
C PHE A 2 4.51 -14.22 4.31
N ILE A 3 4.22 -12.92 4.36
CA ILE A 3 3.28 -12.33 3.40
C ILE A 3 3.90 -12.30 1.99
N SER A 4 5.22 -12.14 1.88
CA SER A 4 5.95 -12.28 0.61
C SER A 4 5.73 -13.63 -0.09
N ASP A 5 5.64 -14.73 0.67
CA ASP A 5 5.34 -16.07 0.13
C ASP A 5 3.92 -16.14 -0.43
N ILE A 6 2.94 -15.63 0.33
CA ILE A 6 1.53 -15.62 -0.07
C ILE A 6 1.31 -14.80 -1.35
N LEU A 7 2.00 -13.67 -1.45
CA LEU A 7 1.90 -12.78 -2.60
C LEU A 7 2.68 -13.32 -3.82
N ASN A 8 3.58 -14.29 -3.62
CA ASN A 8 4.37 -14.96 -4.65
C ASN A 8 5.11 -13.98 -5.55
N PHE A 9 5.95 -13.14 -4.93
CA PHE A 9 6.75 -12.17 -5.67
C PHE A 9 7.87 -12.83 -6.47
N LYS A 10 8.03 -12.40 -7.72
CA LYS A 10 9.18 -12.78 -8.55
C LYS A 10 10.32 -11.78 -8.34
N LYS A 11 11.56 -12.25 -8.45
CA LYS A 11 12.72 -11.34 -8.50
C LYS A 11 12.50 -10.27 -9.58
N ARG A 12 12.92 -9.03 -9.29
CA ARG A 12 12.62 -7.78 -10.03
C ARG A 12 11.17 -7.28 -9.92
N SER A 13 10.40 -7.71 -8.92
CA SER A 13 9.08 -7.13 -8.67
C SER A 13 9.19 -5.66 -8.24
N VAL A 14 8.35 -4.81 -8.84
CA VAL A 14 8.16 -3.41 -8.47
C VAL A 14 6.72 -3.27 -7.98
N ILE A 15 6.59 -3.01 -6.68
CA ILE A 15 5.35 -3.17 -5.92
C ILE A 15 4.89 -1.80 -5.43
N SER A 16 3.79 -1.30 -6.00
CA SER A 16 3.14 -0.08 -5.50
C SER A 16 2.08 -0.42 -4.46
N ILE A 17 2.19 0.19 -3.28
CA ILE A 17 1.23 0.05 -2.19
C ILE A 17 0.37 1.31 -2.13
N VAL A 18 -0.95 1.13 -2.25
CA VAL A 18 -1.97 2.20 -2.28
C VAL A 18 -3.05 1.96 -1.21
N GLY A 19 -3.90 2.95 -0.93
CA GLY A 19 -4.97 2.81 0.07
C GLY A 19 -4.64 3.34 1.46
N ALA A 20 -5.14 2.65 2.48
CA ALA A 20 -5.15 3.18 3.85
C ALA A 20 -5.10 2.06 4.90
N GLY A 21 -4.63 2.41 6.10
CA GLY A 21 -4.67 1.50 7.25
C GLY A 21 -3.65 0.38 7.27
N GLY A 22 -2.42 0.62 6.80
CA GLY A 22 -1.32 -0.34 6.96
C GLY A 22 -0.20 -0.26 5.93
N LYS A 23 -0.25 0.67 4.97
CA LYS A 23 0.69 0.71 3.84
C LYS A 23 2.16 0.71 4.25
N THR A 24 2.58 1.65 5.10
CA THR A 24 3.96 1.72 5.57
C THR A 24 4.35 0.46 6.34
N SER A 25 3.46 -0.07 7.18
CA SER A 25 3.71 -1.33 7.90
C SER A 25 3.87 -2.52 6.97
N LEU A 26 3.06 -2.61 5.90
CA LEU A 26 3.17 -3.66 4.88
C LEU A 26 4.51 -3.55 4.15
N MET A 27 4.89 -2.35 3.74
CA MET A 27 6.16 -2.07 3.09
C MET A 27 7.35 -2.51 3.97
N LEU A 28 7.33 -2.17 5.25
CA LEU A 28 8.39 -2.53 6.20
C LEU A 28 8.43 -4.04 6.47
N ASN A 29 7.27 -4.69 6.68
CA ASN A 29 7.22 -6.14 6.87
C ASN A 29 7.78 -6.88 5.64
N LEU A 30 7.34 -6.51 4.43
CA LEU A 30 7.86 -7.10 3.19
C LEU A 30 9.36 -6.86 3.01
N SER A 31 9.83 -5.65 3.33
CA SER A 31 11.25 -5.32 3.23
C SER A 31 12.09 -6.19 4.17
N GLU A 32 11.63 -6.39 5.40
CA GLU A 32 12.30 -7.23 6.40
C GLU A 32 12.29 -8.72 6.02
N GLU A 33 11.15 -9.24 5.52
CA GLU A 33 11.06 -10.64 5.06
C GLU A 33 12.03 -10.93 3.90
N LEU A 34 12.20 -9.97 2.99
CA LEU A 34 13.06 -10.12 1.81
C LEU A 34 14.55 -9.78 2.09
N ARG A 35 14.84 -9.06 3.19
CA ARG A 35 16.15 -8.51 3.55
C ARG A 35 17.32 -9.49 3.51
N PRO A 36 17.24 -10.74 4.05
CA PRO A 36 18.44 -11.55 4.26
C PRO A 36 19.17 -11.95 2.97
N TYR A 37 18.41 -12.15 1.88
CA TYR A 37 18.92 -12.73 0.64
C TYR A 37 18.81 -11.81 -0.57
N ASN A 38 18.32 -10.59 -0.39
CA ASN A 38 17.99 -9.71 -1.50
C ASN A 38 18.42 -8.27 -1.24
N LYS A 39 18.66 -7.55 -2.33
CA LYS A 39 18.78 -6.09 -2.31
C LYS A 39 17.40 -5.46 -2.51
N VAL A 40 16.81 -4.93 -1.44
CA VAL A 40 15.43 -4.45 -1.42
C VAL A 40 15.39 -2.93 -1.34
N LEU A 41 14.73 -2.27 -2.28
CA LEU A 41 14.43 -0.84 -2.21
C LEU A 41 13.09 -0.62 -1.50
N SER A 42 13.10 0.21 -0.46
CA SER A 42 11.92 0.71 0.24
C SER A 42 11.84 2.22 0.05
N THR A 43 10.79 2.74 -0.58
CA THR A 43 10.67 4.17 -0.92
C THR A 43 9.23 4.66 -0.98
N THR A 44 9.00 5.88 -1.44
CA THR A 44 7.68 6.46 -1.66
C THR A 44 7.73 7.45 -2.81
N THR A 45 6.60 7.64 -3.50
CA THR A 45 6.39 8.76 -4.44
C THR A 45 5.68 9.94 -3.77
N THR A 46 5.36 9.83 -2.48
CA THR A 46 4.72 10.89 -1.69
C THR A 46 5.57 11.25 -0.49
N LYS A 47 5.08 11.05 0.73
CA LYS A 47 5.85 11.20 1.97
C LYS A 47 5.44 10.16 2.99
N ILE A 48 6.44 9.57 3.62
CA ILE A 48 6.29 8.60 4.70
C ILE A 48 7.02 9.12 5.93
N TYR A 49 6.70 8.60 7.11
CA TYR A 49 7.56 8.84 8.27
C TYR A 49 8.93 8.23 8.01
N THR A 50 9.99 8.91 8.43
CA THR A 50 11.34 8.36 8.32
C THR A 50 11.38 6.99 9.02
N PRO A 51 11.79 5.91 8.33
CA PRO A 51 11.85 4.59 8.93
C PRO A 51 12.83 4.55 10.12
N ASN A 52 12.59 3.68 11.09
CA ASN A 52 13.51 3.48 12.21
C ASN A 52 14.85 2.92 11.73
N LYS A 53 15.96 3.28 12.39
CA LYS A 53 17.31 2.81 12.00
C LYS A 53 17.46 1.29 11.92
N THR A 54 16.65 0.53 12.65
CA THR A 54 16.67 -0.94 12.61
C THR A 54 16.00 -1.54 11.38
N SER A 55 15.18 -0.75 10.68
CA SER A 55 14.37 -1.19 9.53
C SER A 55 15.06 -1.02 8.18
N TYR A 56 16.28 -0.50 8.15
CA TYR A 56 17.08 -0.36 6.94
C TYR A 56 18.57 -0.58 7.20
N ASP A 57 19.31 -0.94 6.16
CA ASP A 57 20.77 -1.10 6.18
C ASP A 57 21.46 0.11 5.55
N PHE A 58 20.82 0.72 4.54
CA PHE A 58 21.35 1.86 3.82
C PHE A 58 20.25 2.91 3.64
N MET A 59 20.59 4.17 3.85
CA MET A 59 19.70 5.29 3.56
C MET A 59 20.42 6.28 2.64
N CYS A 60 19.76 6.61 1.54
CA CYS A 60 20.20 7.61 0.59
C CYS A 60 19.22 8.78 0.61
N ILE A 61 19.75 9.96 0.94
CA ILE A 61 19.05 11.23 0.86
C ILE A 61 19.74 12.08 -0.19
N GLY A 62 18.98 12.69 -1.11
CA GLY A 62 19.54 13.42 -2.26
C GLY A 62 19.77 12.52 -3.48
N GLU A 63 19.49 13.04 -4.68
CA GLU A 63 19.54 12.26 -5.94
C GLU A 63 20.98 11.89 -6.31
N GLU A 64 21.91 12.81 -6.07
CA GLU A 64 23.34 12.73 -6.35
C GLU A 64 24.03 11.59 -5.60
N HIS A 65 23.49 11.18 -4.46
CA HIS A 65 24.06 10.14 -3.61
C HIS A 65 23.58 8.73 -3.98
N CYS A 66 22.49 8.60 -4.76
CA CYS A 66 21.88 7.30 -5.07
C CYS A 66 22.79 6.39 -5.88
N TYR A 67 23.62 6.97 -6.76
CA TYR A 67 24.50 6.21 -7.65
C TYR A 67 25.47 5.27 -6.89
N ILE A 68 25.91 5.68 -5.69
CA ILE A 68 26.78 4.88 -4.83
C ILE A 68 26.11 3.55 -4.46
N TYR A 69 24.82 3.61 -4.14
CA TYR A 69 24.05 2.45 -3.70
C TYR A 69 23.48 1.64 -4.86
N ASP A 70 23.28 2.25 -6.04
CA ASP A 70 22.79 1.57 -7.25
C ASP A 70 23.68 0.36 -7.60
N HIS A 71 25.00 0.52 -7.53
CA HIS A 71 25.96 -0.55 -7.88
C HIS A 71 26.46 -1.39 -6.69
N LEU A 72 26.06 -1.05 -5.46
CA LEU A 72 26.46 -1.81 -4.28
C LEU A 72 25.87 -3.22 -4.31
N LYS A 73 26.74 -4.24 -4.28
CA LYS A 73 26.38 -5.67 -4.28
C LYS A 73 26.23 -6.22 -2.86
N LYS A 74 25.40 -5.58 -2.04
CA LYS A 74 25.13 -6.01 -0.66
C LYS A 74 23.63 -6.20 -0.46
N ASN A 75 23.25 -7.36 0.07
CA ASN A 75 21.89 -7.61 0.51
C ASN A 75 21.52 -6.66 1.66
N GLY A 76 20.24 -6.36 1.77
CA GLY A 76 19.73 -5.45 2.77
C GLY A 76 18.60 -4.58 2.25
N VAL A 77 18.07 -3.76 3.15
CA VAL A 77 17.03 -2.78 2.85
C VAL A 77 17.66 -1.42 2.62
N TYR A 78 17.35 -0.85 1.46
CA TYR A 78 17.81 0.45 1.00
C TYR A 78 16.63 1.41 1.03
N VAL A 79 16.78 2.54 1.71
CA VAL A 79 15.77 3.59 1.77
C VAL A 79 16.23 4.76 0.93
N TYR A 80 15.44 5.12 -0.08
CA TYR A 80 15.70 6.27 -0.95
C TYR A 80 14.64 7.34 -0.71
N GLY A 81 15.09 8.59 -0.52
CA GLY A 81 14.22 9.75 -0.55
C GLY A 81 14.96 11.04 -0.89
N LYS A 82 14.23 12.05 -1.32
CA LYS A 82 14.78 13.32 -1.77
C LYS A 82 15.38 14.14 -0.62
N PHE A 83 14.62 14.27 0.46
CA PHE A 83 15.04 14.94 1.70
C PHE A 83 14.14 14.48 2.85
N ILE A 84 14.55 14.79 4.08
CA ILE A 84 13.70 14.65 5.27
C ILE A 84 13.21 16.05 5.66
N ASN A 85 11.90 16.20 5.81
CA ASN A 85 11.32 17.49 6.21
C ASN A 85 11.33 17.67 7.75
N ASN A 86 10.90 18.85 8.21
CA ASN A 86 10.86 19.21 9.63
C ASN A 86 9.90 18.35 10.48
N ASP A 87 8.94 17.64 9.85
CA ASP A 87 8.03 16.70 10.53
C ASP A 87 8.63 15.29 10.68
N ASN A 88 9.94 15.13 10.41
CA ASN A 88 10.62 13.85 10.30
C ASN A 88 9.93 12.90 9.30
N LYS A 89 9.57 13.44 8.12
CA LYS A 89 9.04 12.66 7.00
C LYS A 89 10.03 12.64 5.85
N LEU A 90 10.29 11.42 5.37
CA LEU A 90 11.00 11.18 4.14
C LEU A 90 10.10 11.62 2.97
N ILE A 91 10.58 12.58 2.19
CA ILE A 91 9.94 13.03 0.97
C ILE A 91 10.44 12.15 -0.19
N GLY A 92 9.51 11.62 -0.97
CA GLY A 92 9.78 10.75 -2.09
C GLY A 92 10.47 11.44 -3.27
N PHE A 93 11.11 10.63 -4.11
CA PHE A 93 11.59 11.07 -5.42
C PHE A 93 10.43 11.10 -6.44
N SER A 94 10.69 11.73 -7.59
CA SER A 94 9.74 11.69 -8.72
C SER A 94 9.62 10.26 -9.26
N LYS A 95 8.46 9.93 -9.86
CA LYS A 95 8.25 8.60 -10.46
C LYS A 95 9.29 8.27 -11.54
N ASN A 96 9.69 9.26 -12.33
CA ASN A 96 10.66 9.08 -13.42
C ASN A 96 12.04 8.73 -12.88
N PHE A 97 12.48 9.41 -11.81
CA PHE A 97 13.73 9.08 -11.15
C PHE A 97 13.70 7.65 -10.59
N LEU A 98 12.65 7.28 -9.86
CA LEU A 98 12.53 5.94 -9.27
C LEU A 98 12.50 4.83 -10.33
N ASP A 99 11.81 5.05 -11.44
CA ASP A 99 11.74 4.09 -12.55
C ASP A 99 13.12 3.73 -13.11
N GLU A 100 14.07 4.68 -13.11
CA GLU A 100 15.45 4.43 -13.53
C GLU A 100 16.27 3.63 -12.51
N LYS A 101 15.83 3.61 -11.24
CA LYS A 101 16.54 2.96 -10.12
C LYS A 101 16.15 1.51 -9.92
N PHE A 102 14.90 1.12 -10.18
CA PHE A 102 14.41 -0.22 -9.83
C PHE A 102 15.24 -1.37 -10.43
N LYS A 103 15.87 -1.17 -11.60
CA LYS A 103 16.76 -2.15 -12.25
C LYS A 103 18.01 -2.52 -11.43
N TYR A 104 18.34 -1.77 -10.39
CA TYR A 104 19.47 -2.03 -9.50
C TYR A 104 19.12 -2.85 -8.26
N PHE A 105 17.82 -3.16 -8.08
CA PHE A 105 17.31 -3.86 -6.90
C PHE A 105 16.63 -5.18 -7.29
N ASP A 106 16.67 -6.14 -6.38
CA ASP A 106 15.98 -7.41 -6.55
C ASP A 106 14.48 -7.25 -6.31
N TYR A 107 14.09 -6.35 -5.41
CA TYR A 107 12.71 -5.97 -5.15
C TYR A 107 12.64 -4.48 -4.91
N SER A 108 11.61 -3.81 -5.42
CA SER A 108 11.33 -2.40 -5.13
C SER A 108 9.91 -2.27 -4.61
N ILE A 109 9.76 -1.69 -3.42
CA ILE A 109 8.49 -1.54 -2.72
C ILE A 109 8.31 -0.06 -2.41
N LEU A 110 7.17 0.49 -2.83
CA LEU A 110 6.90 1.92 -2.69
C LEU A 110 5.49 2.22 -2.19
N GLU A 111 5.37 3.16 -1.27
CA GLU A 111 4.09 3.77 -0.92
C GLU A 111 3.73 4.85 -1.96
N ALA A 112 2.62 4.65 -2.68
CA ALA A 112 2.24 5.46 -3.83
C ALA A 112 1.17 6.53 -3.54
N ASP A 113 0.66 6.61 -2.31
CA ASP A 113 -0.28 7.63 -1.88
C ASP A 113 -0.22 7.92 -0.37
N GLY A 114 -0.73 9.08 0.05
CA GLY A 114 -0.86 9.43 1.47
C GLY A 114 -2.26 9.22 2.01
N SER A 115 -2.38 8.70 3.24
CA SER A 115 -3.67 8.55 3.96
C SER A 115 -3.78 9.36 5.27
N LYS A 116 -2.71 10.06 5.69
CA LYS A 116 -2.61 10.72 7.01
C LYS A 116 -2.97 9.79 8.19
N ARG A 117 -2.58 8.51 8.11
CA ARG A 117 -2.87 7.47 9.13
C ARG A 117 -4.36 7.18 9.38
N LYS A 118 -5.26 7.72 8.56
CA LYS A 118 -6.69 7.39 8.64
C LYS A 118 -6.96 5.99 8.09
N PRO A 119 -8.03 5.32 8.55
CA PRO A 119 -8.36 3.94 8.14
C PRO A 119 -8.84 3.85 6.69
N ILE A 120 -9.42 4.92 6.14
CA ILE A 120 -9.93 4.94 4.76
C ILE A 120 -9.74 6.31 4.11
N LYS A 121 -9.79 6.36 2.77
CA LYS A 121 -9.59 7.60 2.01
C LYS A 121 -10.33 7.63 0.67
N GLY A 122 -10.47 8.83 0.13
CA GLY A 122 -10.63 9.06 -1.31
C GLY A 122 -9.29 9.44 -1.97
N TRP A 123 -9.24 9.38 -3.29
CA TRP A 123 -8.07 9.73 -4.11
C TRP A 123 -8.29 11.05 -4.83
N ARG A 124 -7.28 11.93 -4.79
CA ARG A 124 -7.28 13.13 -5.62
C ARG A 124 -6.99 12.75 -7.07
N ASP A 125 -7.14 13.70 -7.98
CA ASP A 125 -6.87 13.49 -9.40
C ASP A 125 -5.39 13.13 -9.66
N ASP A 126 -4.46 13.69 -8.87
CA ASP A 126 -3.02 13.44 -8.90
C ASP A 126 -2.56 12.20 -8.11
N GLU A 127 -3.46 11.45 -7.49
CA GLU A 127 -3.14 10.22 -6.73
C GLU A 127 -3.91 8.99 -7.23
N PRO A 128 -3.38 7.78 -7.04
CA PRO A 128 -2.04 7.46 -6.53
C PRO A 128 -0.95 7.76 -7.57
N VAL A 129 0.27 8.06 -7.11
CA VAL A 129 1.43 8.31 -7.99
C VAL A 129 2.15 6.98 -8.21
N ILE A 130 1.67 6.22 -9.19
CA ILE A 130 2.20 4.90 -9.56
C ILE A 130 3.33 5.05 -10.60
N CYS A 131 4.43 4.34 -10.38
CA CYS A 131 5.60 4.29 -11.26
C CYS A 131 5.35 3.39 -12.48
N LYS A 132 5.94 3.70 -13.64
CA LYS A 132 5.63 2.99 -14.90
C LYS A 132 6.07 1.53 -14.87
N ASN A 133 7.13 1.23 -14.12
CA ASN A 133 7.70 -0.11 -14.00
C ASN A 133 6.98 -0.98 -12.96
N THR A 134 5.94 -0.48 -12.30
CA THR A 134 5.11 -1.25 -11.36
C THR A 134 4.49 -2.46 -12.06
N ASN A 135 4.73 -3.65 -11.49
CA ASN A 135 4.16 -4.92 -11.98
C ASN A 135 3.25 -5.61 -10.95
N LYS A 136 3.14 -5.04 -9.74
CA LYS A 136 2.15 -5.42 -8.73
C LYS A 136 1.62 -4.17 -8.02
N THR A 137 0.31 -4.06 -7.87
CA THR A 137 -0.33 -3.02 -7.08
C THR A 137 -1.08 -3.66 -5.92
N ILE A 138 -0.69 -3.32 -4.69
CA ILE A 138 -1.36 -3.80 -3.47
C ILE A 138 -2.24 -2.69 -2.91
N GLY A 139 -3.55 -2.88 -2.98
CA GLY A 139 -4.53 -2.03 -2.35
C GLY A 139 -4.75 -2.44 -0.90
N VAL A 140 -4.32 -1.61 0.04
CA VAL A 140 -4.50 -1.87 1.48
C VAL A 140 -5.81 -1.25 1.95
N LEU A 141 -6.62 -2.07 2.61
CA LEU A 141 -7.90 -1.70 3.18
C LEU A 141 -7.93 -2.05 4.68
N ASP A 142 -8.31 -1.09 5.52
CA ASP A 142 -8.55 -1.31 6.95
C ASP A 142 -9.95 -1.87 7.18
N ILE A 143 -10.11 -3.12 7.61
CA ILE A 143 -11.47 -3.66 7.83
C ILE A 143 -12.22 -2.94 8.97
N THR A 144 -11.49 -2.34 9.91
CA THR A 144 -12.06 -1.58 11.04
C THR A 144 -12.66 -0.23 10.61
N CYS A 145 -12.61 0.12 9.33
CA CYS A 145 -13.28 1.30 8.81
C CYS A 145 -14.80 1.14 8.73
N ILE A 146 -15.30 -0.09 8.58
CA ILE A 146 -16.73 -0.38 8.52
C ILE A 146 -17.39 0.07 9.83
N ASN A 147 -18.59 0.64 9.73
CA ASN A 147 -19.37 1.24 10.82
C ASN A 147 -18.80 2.53 11.43
N LYS A 148 -17.61 3.01 11.01
CA LYS A 148 -17.14 4.35 11.41
C LYS A 148 -17.95 5.43 10.70
N ILE A 149 -18.07 6.58 11.36
CA ILE A 149 -18.77 7.75 10.82
C ILE A 149 -17.94 8.40 9.71
N ILE A 150 -18.56 8.73 8.58
CA ILE A 150 -17.95 9.55 7.53
C ILE A 150 -17.78 10.97 8.05
N ASN A 151 -16.53 11.33 8.33
CA ASN A 151 -16.12 12.66 8.74
C ASN A 151 -14.60 12.84 8.52
N ASP A 152 -14.09 14.06 8.76
CA ASP A 152 -12.67 14.38 8.68
C ASP A 152 -11.81 13.77 9.79
N PHE A 153 -12.36 12.99 10.72
CA PHE A 153 -11.55 12.21 11.64
C PHE A 153 -11.23 10.83 11.04
N ASN A 154 -12.24 10.14 10.52
CA ASN A 154 -12.14 8.76 10.05
C ASN A 154 -11.74 8.64 8.57
N VAL A 155 -12.10 9.61 7.73
CA VAL A 155 -11.92 9.52 6.28
C VAL A 155 -10.93 10.57 5.80
N HIS A 156 -9.90 10.15 5.06
CA HIS A 156 -8.98 11.09 4.43
C HIS A 156 -9.58 11.60 3.12
N ARG A 157 -9.73 12.92 3.00
CA ARG A 157 -10.31 13.58 1.81
C ARG A 157 -11.75 13.14 1.59
N VAL A 158 -12.59 13.50 2.55
CA VAL A 158 -14.01 13.11 2.59
C VAL A 158 -14.71 13.41 1.25
N SER A 159 -14.50 14.59 0.66
CA SER A 159 -15.14 14.96 -0.61
C SER A 159 -14.87 13.97 -1.75
N TYR A 160 -13.64 13.47 -1.88
CA TYR A 160 -13.28 12.47 -2.89
C TYR A 160 -13.83 11.09 -2.56
N PHE A 161 -13.88 10.73 -1.28
CA PHE A 161 -14.51 9.48 -0.83
C PHE A 161 -16.01 9.48 -1.18
N LEU A 162 -16.72 10.55 -0.84
CA LEU A 162 -18.15 10.70 -1.10
C LEU A 162 -18.49 10.64 -2.60
N LYS A 163 -17.66 11.23 -3.46
CA LYS A 163 -17.80 11.14 -4.93
C LYS A 163 -17.77 9.71 -5.46
N ILE A 164 -17.06 8.80 -4.79
CA ILE A 164 -16.90 7.41 -5.21
C ILE A 164 -17.98 6.53 -4.59
N THR A 165 -18.31 6.76 -3.32
CA THR A 165 -19.19 5.88 -2.56
C THR A 165 -20.66 6.30 -2.58
N ASN A 166 -20.96 7.49 -3.11
CA ASN A 166 -22.27 8.14 -3.04
C ASN A 166 -22.80 8.27 -1.60
N GLY A 167 -21.87 8.38 -0.64
CA GLY A 167 -22.20 8.54 0.75
C GLY A 167 -22.58 9.96 1.17
N LYS A 168 -22.85 10.13 2.45
CA LYS A 168 -23.18 11.39 3.12
C LYS A 168 -22.37 11.55 4.42
N LEU A 169 -21.99 12.79 4.72
CA LEU A 169 -21.38 13.14 6.01
C LEU A 169 -22.28 12.69 7.17
N GLY A 170 -21.67 12.14 8.21
CA GLY A 170 -22.39 11.66 9.41
C GLY A 170 -22.94 10.25 9.32
N GLU A 171 -23.03 9.65 8.12
CA GLU A 171 -23.46 8.25 7.99
C GLU A 171 -22.36 7.26 8.37
N LYS A 172 -22.73 6.01 8.60
CA LYS A 172 -21.78 4.92 8.83
C LYS A 172 -21.27 4.36 7.50
N ILE A 173 -19.96 4.14 7.43
CA ILE A 173 -19.32 3.47 6.30
C ILE A 173 -19.84 2.03 6.21
N SER A 174 -20.45 1.69 5.08
CA SER A 174 -21.06 0.38 4.82
C SER A 174 -20.23 -0.49 3.87
N ILE A 175 -20.48 -1.81 3.86
CA ILE A 175 -19.83 -2.74 2.93
C ILE A 175 -20.04 -2.36 1.45
N PRO A 176 -21.26 -1.95 1.01
CA PRO A 176 -21.45 -1.46 -0.35
C PRO A 176 -20.56 -0.25 -0.70
N MET A 177 -20.37 0.69 0.23
CA MET A 177 -19.47 1.84 0.02
C MET A 177 -18.02 1.40 -0.15
N ILE A 178 -17.54 0.46 0.67
CA ILE A 178 -16.20 -0.10 0.52
C ILE A 178 -16.05 -0.83 -0.81
N SER A 179 -17.07 -1.59 -1.20
CA SER A 179 -17.04 -2.32 -2.47
C SER A 179 -17.01 -1.38 -3.67
N SER A 180 -17.79 -0.30 -3.63
CA SER A 180 -17.69 0.79 -4.62
C SER A 180 -16.29 1.37 -4.63
N LEU A 181 -15.73 1.71 -3.45
CA LEU A 181 -14.37 2.25 -3.36
C LEU A 181 -13.30 1.34 -3.97
N VAL A 182 -13.43 0.02 -3.80
CA VAL A 182 -12.47 -0.95 -4.34
C VAL A 182 -12.61 -1.10 -5.86
N THR A 183 -13.84 -1.12 -6.38
CA THR A 183 -14.14 -1.45 -7.78
C THR A 183 -14.24 -0.23 -8.70
N HIS A 184 -14.43 0.97 -8.15
CA HIS A 184 -14.61 2.18 -8.93
C HIS A 184 -13.32 2.60 -9.66
N PRO A 185 -13.38 3.11 -10.91
CA PRO A 185 -12.19 3.53 -11.68
C PRO A 185 -11.34 4.62 -11.00
N LEU A 186 -11.97 5.46 -10.18
CA LEU A 186 -11.32 6.50 -9.37
C LEU A 186 -11.00 6.07 -7.93
N GLY A 187 -11.20 4.79 -7.62
CA GLY A 187 -11.08 4.21 -6.29
C GLY A 187 -9.71 3.62 -5.97
N LEU A 188 -9.70 2.55 -5.17
CA LEU A 188 -8.49 1.94 -4.59
C LEU A 188 -7.44 1.57 -5.64
N PHE A 189 -7.89 1.06 -6.78
CA PHE A 189 -7.01 0.61 -7.86
C PHE A 189 -6.90 1.62 -9.01
N LYS A 190 -7.24 2.90 -8.79
CA LYS A 190 -7.06 3.98 -9.78
C LYS A 190 -5.62 3.99 -10.31
N GLY A 191 -5.47 3.88 -11.63
CA GLY A 191 -4.17 3.92 -12.32
C GLY A 191 -3.24 2.75 -11.98
N SER A 192 -3.75 1.68 -11.35
CA SER A 192 -2.98 0.49 -11.00
C SER A 192 -2.36 -0.19 -12.21
N LEU A 193 -1.16 -0.73 -12.03
CA LEU A 193 -0.42 -1.49 -13.03
C LEU A 193 -0.10 -2.89 -12.50
N GLY A 194 -0.02 -3.84 -13.43
CA GLY A 194 0.27 -5.24 -13.14
C GLY A 194 -0.82 -5.93 -12.31
N GLU A 195 -0.41 -6.94 -11.54
CA GLU A 195 -1.32 -7.73 -10.69
C GLU A 195 -1.91 -6.88 -9.56
N ARG A 196 -3.23 -6.87 -9.42
CA ARG A 196 -4.00 -6.14 -8.43
C ARG A 196 -4.34 -7.06 -7.26
N ILE A 197 -3.78 -6.73 -6.10
CA ILE A 197 -3.94 -7.52 -4.88
C ILE A 197 -4.68 -6.66 -3.87
N LEU A 198 -5.85 -7.12 -3.42
CA LEU A 198 -6.54 -6.52 -2.29
C LEU A 198 -6.01 -7.13 -0.99
N PHE A 199 -5.42 -6.31 -0.14
CA PHE A 199 -4.98 -6.69 1.20
C PHE A 199 -5.91 -6.07 2.25
N ILE A 200 -6.78 -6.89 2.83
CA ILE A 200 -7.68 -6.51 3.91
C ILE A 200 -6.95 -6.70 5.23
N ASN A 201 -6.50 -5.58 5.79
CA ASN A 201 -5.70 -5.54 7.00
C ASN A 201 -6.56 -5.38 8.27
N LYS A 202 -5.92 -5.61 9.43
CA LYS A 202 -6.49 -5.53 10.79
C LYS A 202 -7.58 -6.56 11.06
N VAL A 203 -7.46 -7.73 10.44
CA VAL A 203 -8.31 -8.89 10.75
C VAL A 203 -7.79 -9.55 12.02
N GLU A 204 -8.23 -9.05 13.17
CA GLU A 204 -7.61 -9.33 14.49
C GLU A 204 -8.58 -9.97 15.50
N ASN A 205 -9.86 -10.07 15.16
CA ASN A 205 -10.88 -10.70 15.99
C ASN A 205 -12.00 -11.30 15.12
N GLN A 206 -12.91 -12.07 15.75
CA GLN A 206 -14.00 -12.75 15.06
C GLN A 206 -14.92 -11.79 14.29
N HIS A 207 -15.18 -10.60 14.83
CA HIS A 207 -16.00 -9.59 14.15
C HIS A 207 -15.32 -9.09 12.86
N ASN A 208 -14.00 -8.82 12.91
CA ASN A 208 -13.24 -8.39 11.75
C ASN A 208 -13.15 -9.49 10.68
N ILE A 209 -13.05 -10.77 11.10
CA ILE A 209 -13.11 -11.93 10.20
C ILE A 209 -14.46 -11.96 9.48
N PHE A 210 -15.56 -11.89 10.22
CA PHE A 210 -16.92 -11.86 9.67
C PHE A 210 -17.09 -10.73 8.65
N LEU A 211 -16.74 -9.50 9.01
CA LEU A 211 -16.82 -8.34 8.11
C LEU A 211 -15.97 -8.51 6.84
N SER A 212 -14.80 -9.14 6.96
CA SER A 212 -13.94 -9.40 5.80
C SER A 212 -14.60 -10.33 4.80
N TYR A 213 -15.21 -11.42 5.26
CA TYR A 213 -15.91 -12.36 4.38
C TYR A 213 -17.20 -11.77 3.80
N GLU A 214 -17.95 -10.98 4.56
CA GLU A 214 -19.12 -10.27 4.03
C GLU A 214 -18.73 -9.26 2.94
N LEU A 215 -17.62 -8.54 3.14
CA LEU A 215 -17.08 -7.65 2.12
C LEU A 215 -16.64 -8.43 0.87
N ILE A 216 -15.92 -9.54 1.04
CA ILE A 216 -15.48 -10.38 -0.09
C ILE A 216 -16.68 -10.91 -0.85
N LYS A 217 -17.69 -11.44 -0.15
CA LYS A 217 -18.94 -11.92 -0.76
C LYS A 217 -19.62 -10.84 -1.59
N HIS A 218 -19.69 -9.61 -1.05
CA HIS A 218 -20.26 -8.49 -1.77
C HIS A 218 -19.41 -8.11 -2.99
N LEU A 219 -18.08 -8.07 -2.88
CA LEU A 219 -17.15 -7.81 -3.99
C LEU A 219 -17.31 -8.84 -5.12
N LEU A 220 -17.42 -10.11 -4.79
CA LEU A 220 -17.58 -11.20 -5.77
C LEU A 220 -18.95 -11.19 -6.44
N SER A 221 -19.97 -10.60 -5.81
CA SER A 221 -21.29 -10.41 -6.43
C SER A 221 -21.33 -9.28 -7.47
N ILE A 222 -20.33 -8.40 -7.48
CA ILE A 222 -20.22 -7.30 -8.46
C ILE A 222 -19.56 -7.86 -9.72
N SER A 223 -20.11 -7.57 -10.89
CA SER A 223 -19.53 -8.00 -12.17
C SER A 223 -18.12 -7.42 -12.36
N ASN A 224 -17.15 -8.28 -12.67
CA ASN A 224 -15.78 -7.94 -13.05
C ASN A 224 -14.98 -7.15 -11.99
N PRO A 225 -14.78 -7.69 -10.77
CA PRO A 225 -13.84 -7.09 -9.84
C PRO A 225 -12.44 -7.29 -10.44
N PHE A 226 -11.83 -6.21 -10.92
CA PHE A 226 -10.45 -6.18 -11.41
C PHE A 226 -9.45 -6.46 -10.26
N ILE A 227 -9.54 -7.61 -9.60
CA ILE A 227 -8.76 -8.03 -8.44
C ILE A 227 -8.28 -9.45 -8.72
N ASP A 228 -6.96 -9.62 -8.81
CA ASP A 228 -6.35 -10.91 -9.13
C ASP A 228 -6.19 -11.79 -7.88
N LYS A 229 -6.01 -11.17 -6.70
CA LYS A 229 -5.87 -11.86 -5.41
C LYS A 229 -6.48 -11.07 -4.26
N ILE A 230 -7.05 -11.78 -3.29
CA ILE A 230 -7.48 -11.22 -2.02
C ILE A 230 -6.74 -11.90 -0.88
N VAL A 231 -6.09 -11.11 -0.05
CA VAL A 231 -5.42 -11.57 1.17
C VAL A 231 -6.05 -10.84 2.36
N ILE A 232 -6.41 -11.59 3.40
CA ILE A 232 -6.89 -11.04 4.67
C ILE A 232 -5.88 -11.33 5.78
N GLY A 233 -5.76 -10.43 6.76
CA GLY A 233 -4.88 -10.69 7.90
C GLY A 233 -4.59 -9.49 8.79
N SER A 234 -3.62 -9.65 9.69
CA SER A 234 -3.06 -8.57 10.49
C SER A 234 -1.57 -8.43 10.26
N LEU A 235 -1.15 -7.23 9.82
CA LEU A 235 0.27 -6.86 9.80
C LEU A 235 0.90 -6.81 11.18
N LYS A 236 0.11 -6.55 12.21
CA LYS A 236 0.56 -6.45 13.60
C LYS A 236 0.83 -7.83 14.17
N GLU A 237 -0.14 -8.75 14.03
CA GLU A 237 -0.05 -10.11 14.55
C GLU A 237 0.69 -11.07 13.60
N LYS A 238 1.08 -10.59 12.41
CA LYS A 238 1.77 -11.34 11.35
C LYS A 238 1.07 -12.64 10.97
N ASN A 239 -0.25 -12.58 10.85
CA ASN A 239 -1.09 -13.69 10.39
C ASN A 239 -1.83 -13.29 9.11
N TYR A 240 -1.82 -14.16 8.12
CA TYR A 240 -2.30 -13.86 6.79
C TYR A 240 -2.96 -15.09 6.18
N LYS A 241 -4.00 -14.87 5.39
CA LYS A 241 -4.71 -15.93 4.66
C LYS A 241 -5.02 -15.44 3.25
N LEU A 242 -4.59 -16.20 2.25
CA LEU A 242 -5.07 -16.06 0.88
C LEU A 242 -6.51 -16.58 0.81
N VAL A 243 -7.39 -15.81 0.20
CA VAL A 243 -8.78 -16.21 0.00
C VAL A 243 -8.90 -16.86 -1.38
N SER A 244 -9.40 -18.10 -1.40
CA SER A 244 -9.74 -18.83 -2.62
C SER A 244 -11.17 -18.48 -3.04
N PHE A 245 -11.35 -18.09 -4.29
CA PHE A 245 -12.66 -17.83 -4.92
C PHE A 245 -12.58 -18.10 -6.42
#